data_AF-A0A8J7JV98-F1
#
_entry.id   AF-A0A8J7JV98-F1
#
_cell.length_a   1.000
_cell.length_b   1.000
_cell.length_c   1.000
_cell.angle_alpha   90.00
_cell.angle_beta   90.00
_cell.angle_gamma   90.00
#
_symmetry.space_group_name_H-M   'P 1'
#
loop_
_entity.id
_entity.type
_entity.pdbx_description
1 polymer ?
#
loop_
_entity_poly.entity_id
_entity_poly.type
_entity_poly.pdbx_seq_one_letter_code
_entity_poly.pdbx_strand_id
1 'polypeptide(L)'
;MVAIPEILLARRWIVANSGGISTFAVRGIGKNWWKLEKNTTIPNELRLVNDYGNHWLWEPSYTMRLEEYKSALRLVGDTFYKVS
;
A
#
# COMPACT_ATOMS: atom_id res chain seq x y z
N MET A 1 -22.04 -24.13 21.64
CA MET A 1 -21.91 -22.70 21.33
C MET A 1 -20.46 -22.32 21.61
N VAL A 2 -19.60 -22.21 20.59
CA VAL A 2 -18.17 -21.91 20.79
C VAL A 2 -18.00 -20.41 20.57
N ALA A 3 -17.73 -19.67 21.63
CA ALA A 3 -17.30 -18.29 21.53
C ALA A 3 -15.86 -18.29 20.99
N ILE A 4 -15.67 -17.78 19.78
CA ILE A 4 -14.34 -17.51 19.23
C ILE A 4 -13.87 -16.21 19.91
N PRO A 5 -12.81 -16.25 20.74
CA PRO A 5 -12.34 -15.05 21.41
C PRO A 5 -11.83 -14.04 20.37
N GLU A 6 -12.12 -12.76 20.59
CA GLU A 6 -11.69 -11.63 19.74
C GLU A 6 -10.17 -11.60 19.45
N ILE A 7 -9.37 -12.37 20.20
CA ILE A 7 -7.93 -12.60 19.99
C ILE A 7 -7.62 -13.19 18.59
N LEU A 8 -8.55 -13.89 17.94
CA LEU A 8 -8.36 -14.40 16.58
C LEU A 8 -8.64 -13.37 15.48
N LEU A 9 -9.27 -12.23 15.79
CA LEU A 9 -9.52 -11.14 14.82
C LEU A 9 -8.30 -10.23 14.63
N ALA A 10 -7.32 -10.26 15.55
CA ALA A 10 -6.18 -9.33 15.58
C ALA A 10 -4.92 -9.81 14.83
N ARG A 11 -4.97 -10.93 14.08
CA ARG A 11 -3.79 -11.51 13.41
C ARG A 11 -3.95 -11.62 11.90
N ARG A 12 -4.42 -10.55 11.25
CA ARG A 12 -4.40 -10.51 9.78
C ARG A 12 -2.97 -10.27 9.31
N TRP A 13 -2.45 -11.21 8.55
CA TRP A 13 -1.17 -11.11 7.86
C TRP A 13 -1.41 -10.69 6.41
N ILE A 14 -0.48 -9.92 5.87
CA ILE A 14 -0.38 -9.63 4.45
C ILE A 14 0.81 -10.42 3.92
N VAL A 15 0.55 -11.26 2.92
CA VAL A 15 1.56 -12.13 2.31
C VAL A 15 2.37 -11.31 1.30
N ALA A 16 3.68 -11.46 1.29
CA ALA A 16 4.52 -10.83 0.26
C ALA A 16 4.30 -11.46 -1.12
N ASN A 17 4.51 -10.67 -2.17
CA ASN A 17 4.31 -11.10 -3.57
C ASN A 17 2.88 -11.58 -3.88
N SER A 18 1.88 -11.12 -3.13
CA SER A 18 0.47 -11.45 -3.37
C SER A 18 -0.33 -10.27 -3.92
N GLY A 19 0.35 -9.27 -4.51
CA GLY A 19 -0.25 -8.02 -4.97
C GLY A 19 -0.13 -6.88 -3.96
N GLY A 20 -0.83 -5.78 -4.24
CA GLY A 20 -0.68 -4.53 -3.49
C GLY A 20 -1.73 -3.48 -3.84
N ILE A 21 -1.50 -2.25 -3.38
CA ILE A 21 -2.36 -1.12 -3.76
C ILE A 21 -1.92 -0.58 -5.13
N SER A 22 -2.86 -0.50 -6.06
CA SER A 22 -2.64 0.02 -7.40
C SER A 22 -2.45 1.53 -7.45
N THR A 23 -1.46 1.96 -8.22
CA THR A 23 -1.23 3.36 -8.63
C THR A 23 -0.82 3.42 -10.10
N PHE A 24 -0.75 4.65 -10.64
CA PHE A 24 -0.48 4.88 -12.06
C PHE A 24 0.59 5.96 -12.25
N ALA A 25 1.50 5.76 -13.21
CA ALA A 25 2.54 6.74 -13.53
C ALA A 25 2.01 7.97 -14.28
N VAL A 26 0.90 7.81 -14.99
CA VAL A 26 0.20 8.84 -15.77
C VAL A 26 -1.17 9.06 -15.17
N ARG A 27 -1.48 10.32 -14.90
CA ARG A 27 -2.78 10.78 -14.41
C ARG A 27 -3.86 10.51 -15.45
N GLY A 28 -4.95 9.88 -15.03
CA GLY A 28 -6.15 9.71 -15.85
C GLY A 28 -7.08 10.93 -15.85
N ILE A 29 -8.31 10.72 -16.33
CA ILE A 29 -9.36 11.75 -16.38
C ILE A 29 -10.14 11.73 -15.06
N GLY A 30 -10.63 12.89 -14.61
CA GLY A 30 -11.50 13.01 -13.44
C GLY A 30 -10.94 13.86 -12.30
N LYS A 31 -11.66 13.86 -11.18
CA LYS A 31 -11.33 14.55 -9.92
C LYS A 31 -10.65 13.58 -8.95
N ASN A 32 -10.16 14.09 -7.82
CA ASN A 32 -9.57 13.28 -6.75
C ASN A 32 -8.35 12.50 -7.26
N TRP A 33 -7.40 13.25 -7.80
CA TRP A 33 -6.08 12.69 -8.12
C TRP A 33 -5.10 13.12 -7.04
N TRP A 34 -4.29 12.18 -6.59
CA TRP A 34 -3.18 12.44 -5.68
C TRP A 34 -1.88 12.11 -6.39
N LYS A 35 -0.86 12.91 -6.11
CA LYS A 35 0.46 12.79 -6.73
C LYS A 35 1.51 12.54 -5.66
N LEU A 36 2.44 11.64 -6.00
CA LEU A 36 3.70 11.43 -5.30
C LEU A 36 4.83 12.00 -6.18
N GLU A 37 5.79 12.71 -5.58
CA GLU A 37 6.95 13.17 -6.34
C GLU A 37 7.94 12.04 -6.60
N LYS A 38 8.64 12.14 -7.73
CA LYS A 38 9.76 11.24 -8.02
C LYS A 38 10.81 11.35 -6.90
N ASN A 39 11.54 10.26 -6.69
CA ASN A 39 12.58 10.16 -5.65
C ASN A 39 12.07 10.32 -4.21
N THR A 40 10.76 10.19 -3.97
CA THR A 40 10.24 10.08 -2.60
C THR A 40 10.79 8.83 -1.94
N THR A 41 11.28 8.94 -0.72
CA THR A 41 11.76 7.80 0.07
C THR A 41 10.61 6.85 0.39
N ILE A 42 10.80 5.58 0.06
CA ILE A 42 9.84 4.51 0.35
C ILE A 42 10.35 3.76 1.59
N PRO A 43 9.49 3.50 2.61
CA PRO A 43 9.86 2.67 3.76
C PRO A 43 10.31 1.27 3.33
N ASN A 44 11.26 0.66 4.04
CA ASN A 44 11.82 -0.65 3.68
C ASN A 44 10.79 -1.79 3.72
N GLU A 45 9.71 -1.60 4.49
CA GLU A 45 8.55 -2.48 4.58
C GLU A 45 7.77 -2.56 3.28
N LEU A 46 7.90 -1.56 2.41
CA LEU A 46 7.21 -1.46 1.14
C LEU A 46 8.19 -1.56 -0.03
N ARG A 47 7.68 -2.04 -1.15
CA ARG A 47 8.33 -1.95 -2.45
C ARG A 47 7.31 -1.48 -3.49
N LEU A 48 7.82 -0.76 -4.49
CA LEU A 48 7.03 -0.33 -5.63
C LEU A 48 7.37 -1.23 -6.82
N VAL A 49 6.38 -1.96 -7.32
CA VAL A 49 6.55 -2.93 -8.42
C VAL A 49 5.83 -2.41 -9.65
N ASN A 50 6.52 -2.29 -10.79
CA ASN A 50 5.85 -2.10 -12.08
C ASN A 50 5.45 -3.47 -12.61
N ASP A 51 4.16 -3.78 -12.52
CA ASP A 51 3.61 -5.04 -13.02
C ASP A 51 3.10 -4.91 -14.46
N TYR A 52 2.70 -3.71 -14.91
CA TYR A 52 2.27 -3.48 -16.29
C TYR A 52 2.34 -2.01 -16.74
N GLY A 53 3.44 -1.61 -17.38
CA GLY A 53 3.55 -0.33 -18.09
C GLY A 53 3.27 0.89 -17.21
N ASN A 54 2.05 1.42 -17.29
CA ASN A 54 1.59 2.55 -16.48
C ASN A 54 1.12 2.15 -15.07
N HIS A 55 0.92 0.87 -14.79
CA HIS A 55 0.40 0.35 -13.54
C HIS A 55 1.53 -0.03 -12.58
N TRP A 56 1.37 0.33 -11.32
CA TRP A 56 2.33 0.11 -10.26
C TRP A 56 1.64 -0.38 -9.00
N LEU A 57 2.25 -1.31 -8.30
CA LEU A 57 1.76 -1.88 -7.06
C LEU A 57 2.64 -1.46 -5.89
N TRP A 58 2.00 -0.94 -4.84
CA TRP A 58 2.59 -0.83 -3.50
C TRP A 58 2.41 -2.16 -2.81
N GLU A 59 3.48 -2.94 -2.72
CA GLU A 59 3.46 -4.26 -2.09
C GLU A 59 4.25 -4.28 -0.79
N PRO A 60 3.92 -5.17 0.16
CA PRO A 60 4.83 -5.47 1.25
C PRO A 60 6.13 -6.13 0.73
N SER A 61 7.27 -5.69 1.24
CA SER A 61 8.58 -6.27 0.92
C SER A 61 8.78 -7.68 1.48
N TYR A 62 8.07 -8.00 2.57
CA TYR A 62 8.06 -9.31 3.22
C TYR A 62 6.71 -9.55 3.91
N THR A 63 6.37 -10.81 4.18
CA THR A 63 5.11 -11.16 4.86
C THR A 63 5.10 -10.53 6.25
N MET A 64 4.08 -9.71 6.53
CA MET A 64 4.00 -8.88 7.74
C MET A 64 2.58 -8.79 8.28
N ARG A 65 2.40 -8.22 9.46
CA ARG A 65 1.07 -7.96 10.00
C ARG A 65 0.39 -6.84 9.23
N LEU A 66 -0.94 -6.90 9.13
CA LEU A 66 -1.75 -5.87 8.48
C LEU A 66 -1.48 -4.47 9.05
N GLU A 67 -1.27 -4.35 10.36
CA GLU A 67 -1.02 -3.06 11.00
C GLU A 67 0.37 -2.50 10.69
N GLU A 68 1.38 -3.35 10.49
CA GLU A 68 2.72 -2.94 10.03
C GLU A 68 2.62 -2.41 8.60
N TYR A 69 1.90 -3.14 7.73
CA TYR A 69 1.66 -2.73 6.35
C TYR A 69 0.92 -1.38 6.26
N LYS A 70 -0.16 -1.20 7.04
CA LYS A 70 -0.89 0.06 7.14
C LYS A 70 -0.01 1.21 7.64
N SER A 71 0.84 0.94 8.63
CA SER A 71 1.73 1.96 9.19
C SER A 71 2.75 2.42 8.15
N ALA A 72 3.35 1.48 7.40
CA ALA A 72 4.26 1.81 6.31
C ALA A 72 3.56 2.57 5.17
N LEU A 73 2.34 2.15 4.79
CA LEU A 73 1.53 2.86 3.79
C LEU A 73 1.18 4.29 4.23
N ARG A 74 0.93 4.50 5.52
CA ARG A 74 0.65 5.84 6.05
C ARG A 74 1.87 6.76 5.92
N LEU A 75 3.07 6.26 6.24
CA LEU A 75 4.30 7.04 6.14
C LEU A 75 4.52 7.59 4.72
N VAL A 76 4.27 6.77 3.69
CA VAL A 76 4.36 7.27 2.31
C VAL A 76 3.11 8.06 1.91
N GLY A 77 1.93 7.66 2.37
CA GLY A 77 0.65 8.31 2.08
C GLY A 77 0.60 9.78 2.51
N ASP A 78 1.24 10.13 3.63
CA ASP A 78 1.32 11.50 4.13
C ASP A 78 2.15 12.43 3.22
N THR A 79 2.91 11.88 2.26
CA THR A 79 3.66 12.65 1.26
C THR A 79 2.87 12.90 -0.03
N PHE A 80 1.74 12.20 -0.23
CA PHE A 80 0.88 12.45 -1.37
C PHE A 80 0.11 13.76 -1.19
N TYR A 81 -0.03 14.53 -2.27
CA TYR A 81 -0.85 15.73 -2.28
C TYR A 81 -1.88 15.71 -3.41
N LYS A 82 -3.02 16.34 -3.16
CA LYS A 82 -4.13 16.39 -4.11
C LYS A 82 -3.80 17.33 -5.27
N VAL A 83 -4.02 16.87 -6.49
CA VAL A 83 -3.80 17.61 -7.75
C VAL A 83 -5.08 17.79 -8.58
N SER A 84 -6.23 17.30 -8.09
CA SER A 84 -7.54 17.48 -8.72
C SER A 84 -8.71 17.13 -7.82
#